data_AF-A0A371K103-F1
#
_entry.id   AF-A0A371K103-F1
#
_cell.length_a   1.000
_cell.length_b   1.000
_cell.length_c   1.000
_cell.angle_alpha   90.00
_cell.angle_beta   90.00
_cell.angle_gamma   90.00
#
_symmetry.space_group_name_H-M   'P 1'
#
loop_
_entity.id
_entity.type
_entity.pdbx_description
1 polymer ?
#
loop_
_entity_poly.entity_id
_entity_poly.type
_entity_poly.pdbx_seq_one_letter_code
_entity_poly.pdbx_strand_id
1 'polypeptide(L)'
;MNSVAMATVATALPTRREAWVFACKAWGLRVLRALRDAADAQRPRRHARAQSLAHAPVLAEFESPLWPRDEADPLLVAGKLQNLRLALKRLDGIEVAAGARFGFWKQVGRATRRRGYAVGRELREGCLIPAVGGGLCQLSNALYDGAVRAGLTVLERHRHSRVLPGSLAEQDRDATVFWNYLDLRFSAPFAWRLEAEMDAQRLRLRIRGHRDAAAQAWPMAVAPRRPPTPGNDCGSCGQHECHRHTGASGGGLRRLWWMEEAWPEFRAALAEQRSEDDRVFGPGGRRFPAQAPWRRVTQSLAWRYGRWRGQALPQVRLAQQRAHARDLARQLRPQDLDLVLPQSLLPFLWREGELAGRRYAVLMTALPMRALQDELDAAVRRHPQVRSLRDFRADPALIDDEWQALQAAESWWSPHAQLLALAGARARALPWALPEAVPAAERIAAGARARVFFPASPLARKGILELLQALHGEDVEILLPPGDSERALDAGRATLRRVVSYRLGLLEADAVVLPAWVEHQPRALLGAIAAGMPVVATPACGLPDSLPWTPVAAGDVAGLRAAVLAALQQRSQPVIPA
;
A
#
# COMPACT_ATOMS: atom_id res chain seq x y z
N MET A 1 -6.85 -29.54 34.23
CA MET A 1 -5.68 -30.29 33.74
C MET A 1 -6.15 -31.65 33.25
N ASN A 2 -6.41 -31.79 31.93
CA ASN A 2 -6.57 -33.09 31.30
C ASN A 2 -5.52 -33.15 30.18
N SER A 3 -4.40 -33.79 30.50
CA SER A 3 -3.33 -34.09 29.55
C SER A 3 -3.80 -35.24 28.67
N VAL A 4 -4.32 -34.92 27.48
CA VAL A 4 -4.49 -35.92 26.43
C VAL A 4 -3.10 -36.17 25.85
N ALA A 5 -2.46 -37.24 26.28
CA ALA A 5 -1.22 -37.73 25.70
C ALA A 5 -1.45 -37.97 24.20
N MET A 6 -0.86 -37.13 23.35
CA MET A 6 -0.81 -37.37 21.90
C MET A 6 0.06 -38.61 21.68
N ALA A 7 -0.58 -39.75 21.39
CA ALA A 7 0.13 -40.94 20.94
C ALA A 7 0.87 -40.64 19.63
N THR A 8 2.20 -40.56 19.71
CA THR A 8 3.10 -40.44 18.57
C THR A 8 3.04 -41.73 17.77
N VAL A 9 2.35 -41.71 16.63
CA VAL A 9 2.39 -42.84 15.69
C VAL A 9 3.79 -42.86 15.08
N ALA A 10 4.61 -43.82 15.51
CA ALA A 10 5.94 -44.08 14.97
C ALA A 10 5.81 -44.57 13.52
N THR A 11 5.76 -43.64 12.57
CA THR A 11 5.92 -43.93 11.14
C THR A 11 7.41 -44.10 10.85
N ALA A 12 7.79 -45.19 10.16
CA ALA A 12 9.17 -45.41 9.72
C ALA A 12 9.73 -44.17 8.99
N LEU A 13 11.00 -43.82 9.26
CA LEU A 13 11.64 -42.67 8.65
C LEU A 13 11.72 -42.87 7.13
N PRO A 14 11.24 -41.91 6.31
CA PRO A 14 11.34 -42.03 4.86
C PRO A 14 12.80 -42.09 4.44
N THR A 15 13.14 -43.02 3.55
CA THR A 15 14.52 -43.22 3.08
C THR A 15 14.87 -42.31 1.91
N ARG A 16 16.17 -42.04 1.70
CA ARG A 16 16.63 -41.31 0.50
C ARG A 16 16.31 -42.07 -0.80
N ARG A 17 16.27 -43.40 -0.76
CA ARG A 17 15.89 -44.25 -1.90
C ARG A 17 14.43 -44.02 -2.29
N GLU A 18 13.51 -43.97 -1.33
CA GLU A 18 12.10 -43.65 -1.59
C GLU A 18 11.94 -42.25 -2.19
N ALA A 19 12.68 -41.27 -1.70
CA ALA A 19 12.67 -39.91 -2.27
C ALA A 19 13.15 -39.89 -3.73
N TRP A 20 14.19 -40.67 -4.07
CA TRP A 20 14.66 -40.86 -5.45
C TRP A 20 13.63 -41.55 -6.33
N VAL A 21 13.05 -42.65 -5.86
CA VAL A 21 11.99 -43.38 -6.59
C VAL A 21 10.80 -42.46 -6.86
N PHE A 22 10.38 -41.65 -5.87
CA PHE A 22 9.33 -40.65 -6.05
C PHE A 22 9.71 -39.63 -7.13
N ALA A 23 10.95 -39.13 -7.12
CA ALA A 23 11.41 -38.16 -8.12
C ALA A 23 11.38 -38.73 -9.54
N CYS A 24 11.83 -39.98 -9.73
CA CYS A 24 11.76 -40.68 -11.02
C CYS A 24 10.31 -40.89 -11.48
N LYS A 25 9.43 -41.37 -10.58
CA LYS A 25 7.99 -41.52 -10.87
C LYS A 25 7.35 -40.19 -11.28
N ALA A 26 7.61 -39.13 -10.52
CA ALA A 26 7.10 -37.80 -10.82
C ALA A 26 7.62 -37.28 -12.17
N TRP A 27 8.87 -37.56 -12.54
CA TRP A 27 9.40 -37.21 -13.85
C TRP A 27 8.68 -37.96 -14.99
N GLY A 28 8.51 -39.28 -14.86
CA GLY A 28 7.78 -40.07 -15.85
C GLY A 28 6.33 -39.60 -16.02
N LEU A 29 5.63 -39.31 -14.91
CA LEU A 29 4.27 -38.77 -14.95
C LEU A 29 4.18 -37.39 -15.61
N ARG A 30 5.21 -36.55 -15.47
CA ARG A 30 5.29 -35.25 -16.18
C ARG A 30 5.48 -35.43 -17.68
N VAL A 31 6.30 -36.38 -18.11
CA VAL A 31 6.47 -36.71 -19.54
C VAL A 31 5.17 -37.23 -20.13
N LEU A 32 4.53 -38.19 -19.46
CA LEU A 32 3.22 -38.73 -19.87
C LEU A 32 2.16 -37.61 -19.94
N ARG A 33 2.15 -36.70 -18.98
CA ARG A 33 1.27 -35.53 -18.99
C ARG A 33 1.54 -34.62 -20.20
N ALA A 34 2.81 -34.33 -20.49
CA ALA A 34 3.17 -33.50 -21.62
C ALA A 34 2.72 -34.11 -22.96
N LEU A 35 2.86 -35.43 -23.12
CA LEU A 35 2.38 -36.15 -24.31
C LEU A 35 0.85 -36.10 -24.42
N ARG A 36 0.12 -36.36 -23.33
CA ARG A 36 -1.35 -36.27 -23.30
C ARG A 36 -1.84 -34.87 -23.64
N ASP A 37 -1.26 -33.84 -23.05
CA ASP A 37 -1.61 -32.44 -23.33
C ASP A 37 -1.17 -32.01 -24.75
N ALA A 38 -0.19 -32.68 -25.37
CA ALA A 38 0.18 -32.41 -26.76
C ALA A 38 -0.85 -33.00 -27.75
N ALA A 39 -1.44 -34.15 -27.42
CA ALA A 39 -2.48 -34.80 -28.22
C ALA A 39 -3.90 -34.21 -28.00
N ASP A 40 -4.14 -33.54 -26.86
CA ASP A 40 -5.44 -32.93 -26.55
C ASP A 40 -5.63 -31.57 -27.27
N ALA A 41 -6.49 -31.55 -28.30
CA ALA A 41 -6.84 -30.33 -29.03
C ALA A 41 -7.52 -29.27 -28.14
N GLN A 42 -8.20 -29.69 -27.07
CA GLN A 42 -8.86 -28.84 -26.10
C GLN A 42 -8.02 -28.60 -24.84
N ARG A 43 -6.71 -28.89 -24.86
CA ARG A 43 -5.82 -28.68 -23.71
C ARG A 43 -5.99 -27.30 -23.06
N PRO A 44 -5.82 -27.18 -21.73
CA PRO A 44 -5.93 -25.88 -21.06
C PRO A 44 -5.02 -24.82 -21.68
N ARG A 45 -5.55 -23.62 -21.81
CA ARG A 45 -4.83 -22.44 -22.29
C ARG A 45 -4.64 -21.45 -21.15
N ARG A 46 -3.73 -20.49 -21.36
CA ARG A 46 -3.64 -19.34 -20.46
C ARG A 46 -4.72 -18.35 -20.85
N HIS A 47 -5.36 -17.80 -19.83
CA HIS A 47 -6.43 -16.82 -19.98
C HIS A 47 -5.90 -15.45 -19.60
N ALA A 48 -6.31 -14.44 -20.38
CA ALA A 48 -5.88 -13.07 -20.19
C ALA A 48 -6.76 -12.37 -19.16
N ARG A 49 -6.22 -11.30 -18.56
CA ARG A 49 -7.04 -10.38 -17.79
C ARG A 49 -7.90 -9.55 -18.74
N ALA A 50 -9.16 -9.39 -18.40
CA ALA A 50 -10.09 -8.53 -19.13
C ALA A 50 -10.99 -7.80 -18.12
N GLN A 51 -11.95 -7.00 -18.60
CA GLN A 51 -12.94 -6.33 -17.75
C GLN A 51 -14.37 -6.56 -18.25
N SER A 52 -14.57 -7.40 -19.28
CA SER A 52 -15.88 -7.57 -19.92
C SER A 52 -16.93 -8.16 -18.98
N LEU A 53 -16.49 -8.89 -17.96
CA LEU A 53 -17.34 -9.51 -16.94
C LEU A 53 -17.13 -8.91 -15.54
N ALA A 54 -16.47 -7.76 -15.41
CA ALA A 54 -16.21 -7.12 -14.12
C ALA A 54 -17.51 -6.77 -13.36
N HIS A 55 -18.57 -6.42 -14.09
CA HIS A 55 -19.89 -6.09 -13.55
C HIS A 55 -20.91 -7.24 -13.66
N ALA A 56 -20.51 -8.42 -14.13
CA ALA A 56 -21.37 -9.60 -14.18
C ALA A 56 -21.76 -10.07 -12.76
N PRO A 57 -22.90 -10.75 -12.58
CA PRO A 57 -23.32 -11.20 -11.26
C PRO A 57 -22.32 -12.21 -10.67
N VAL A 58 -22.18 -12.17 -9.34
CA VAL A 58 -21.35 -13.13 -8.59
C VAL A 58 -22.11 -14.45 -8.52
N LEU A 59 -21.55 -15.48 -9.14
CA LEU A 59 -22.11 -16.84 -9.13
C LEU A 59 -21.68 -17.63 -7.90
N ALA A 60 -20.46 -17.38 -7.42
CA ALA A 60 -19.95 -17.98 -6.20
C ALA A 60 -18.91 -17.07 -5.54
N GLU A 61 -18.92 -17.09 -4.21
CA GLU A 61 -17.89 -16.49 -3.38
C GLU A 61 -17.34 -17.52 -2.40
N PHE A 62 -16.04 -17.43 -2.17
CA PHE A 62 -15.31 -18.23 -1.20
C PHE A 62 -14.41 -17.33 -0.36
N GLU A 63 -14.39 -17.59 0.93
CA GLU A 63 -13.53 -16.89 1.88
C GLU A 63 -12.84 -17.92 2.79
N SER A 64 -11.54 -17.73 3.05
CA SER A 64 -10.81 -18.56 4.01
C SER A 64 -9.78 -17.76 4.81
N PRO A 65 -9.56 -18.13 6.08
CA PRO A 65 -8.50 -17.51 6.88
C PRO A 65 -7.12 -17.87 6.34
N LEU A 66 -6.20 -16.91 6.42
CA LEU A 66 -4.81 -17.07 6.00
C LEU A 66 -3.93 -17.67 7.08
N TRP A 67 -4.27 -17.38 8.33
CA TRP A 67 -3.56 -17.84 9.53
C TRP A 67 -4.34 -18.97 10.18
N PRO A 68 -3.86 -20.23 10.10
CA PRO A 68 -4.49 -21.34 10.81
C PRO A 68 -4.30 -21.19 12.31
N ARG A 69 -5.26 -21.67 13.10
CA ARG A 69 -5.16 -21.65 14.58
C ARG A 69 -4.06 -22.57 15.10
N ASP A 70 -3.72 -23.62 14.34
CA ASP A 70 -2.83 -24.71 14.77
C ASP A 70 -1.43 -24.65 14.11
N GLU A 71 -1.09 -23.58 13.39
CA GLU A 71 0.20 -23.48 12.68
C GLU A 71 1.26 -22.77 13.54
N ALA A 72 2.27 -23.52 13.97
CA ALA A 72 3.25 -23.09 14.96
C ALA A 72 4.47 -22.33 14.41
N ASP A 73 4.73 -22.32 13.09
CA ASP A 73 5.86 -21.60 12.48
C ASP A 73 5.39 -20.40 11.63
N PRO A 74 5.48 -19.17 12.16
CA PRO A 74 5.09 -17.96 11.45
C PRO A 74 5.85 -17.73 10.13
N LEU A 75 7.07 -18.25 9.97
CA LEU A 75 7.85 -18.09 8.74
C LEU A 75 7.32 -18.97 7.61
N LEU A 76 6.83 -20.17 7.93
CA LEU A 76 6.18 -21.03 6.94
C LEU A 76 4.85 -20.44 6.48
N VAL A 77 4.10 -19.81 7.40
CA VAL A 77 2.90 -19.03 7.04
C VAL A 77 3.29 -17.88 6.11
N ALA A 78 4.30 -17.10 6.46
CA ALA A 78 4.79 -15.98 5.65
C ALA A 78 5.20 -16.44 4.22
N GLY A 79 5.87 -17.58 4.11
CA GLY A 79 6.21 -18.19 2.84
C GLY A 79 4.99 -18.63 2.04
N LYS A 80 3.99 -19.23 2.67
CA LYS A 80 2.68 -19.52 2.08
C LYS A 80 2.01 -18.25 1.55
N LEU A 81 1.97 -17.16 2.33
CA LEU A 81 1.37 -15.88 1.89
C LEU A 81 2.07 -15.31 0.66
N GLN A 82 3.41 -15.40 0.61
CA GLN A 82 4.18 -15.03 -0.58
C GLN A 82 3.79 -15.89 -1.80
N ASN A 83 3.64 -17.21 -1.62
CA ASN A 83 3.27 -18.11 -2.70
C ASN A 83 1.86 -17.82 -3.23
N LEU A 84 0.90 -17.59 -2.33
CA LEU A 84 -0.46 -17.19 -2.67
C LEU A 84 -0.47 -15.85 -3.42
N ARG A 85 0.22 -14.82 -2.89
CA ARG A 85 0.37 -13.52 -3.56
C ARG A 85 0.86 -13.65 -4.99
N LEU A 86 1.90 -14.45 -5.23
CA LEU A 86 2.44 -14.68 -6.57
C LEU A 86 1.49 -15.44 -7.50
N ALA A 87 0.72 -16.39 -6.96
CA ALA A 87 -0.30 -17.11 -7.73
C ALA A 87 -1.48 -16.20 -8.08
N LEU A 88 -1.94 -15.38 -7.15
CA LEU A 88 -3.01 -14.39 -7.34
C LEU A 88 -2.67 -13.40 -8.46
N LYS A 89 -1.41 -12.93 -8.55
CA LYS A 89 -0.97 -12.10 -9.69
C LYS A 89 -1.19 -12.75 -11.06
N ARG A 90 -1.38 -14.07 -11.15
CA ARG A 90 -1.67 -14.78 -12.42
C ARG A 90 -3.13 -15.18 -12.58
N LEU A 91 -3.91 -15.16 -11.51
CA LEU A 91 -5.28 -15.67 -11.47
C LEU A 91 -6.31 -14.54 -11.38
N ASP A 92 -5.99 -13.47 -10.66
CA ASP A 92 -6.90 -12.35 -10.49
C ASP A 92 -7.18 -11.63 -11.82
N GLY A 93 -8.47 -11.40 -12.06
CA GLY A 93 -9.02 -10.68 -13.20
C GLY A 93 -9.04 -11.44 -14.52
N ILE A 94 -8.72 -12.75 -14.54
CA ILE A 94 -8.78 -13.54 -15.76
C ILE A 94 -10.21 -13.78 -16.20
N GLU A 95 -10.44 -13.81 -17.52
CA GLU A 95 -11.72 -14.19 -18.11
C GLU A 95 -11.54 -15.42 -19.00
N VAL A 96 -12.40 -16.42 -18.79
CA VAL A 96 -12.40 -17.69 -19.49
C VAL A 96 -13.64 -17.72 -20.38
N ALA A 97 -13.44 -17.85 -21.68
CA ALA A 97 -14.53 -17.92 -22.64
C ALA A 97 -15.36 -19.19 -22.48
N ALA A 98 -16.62 -19.14 -22.93
CA ALA A 98 -17.50 -20.30 -23.02
C ALA A 98 -16.81 -21.47 -23.76
N GLY A 99 -16.92 -22.68 -23.21
CA GLY A 99 -16.31 -23.90 -23.72
C GLY A 99 -14.79 -24.01 -23.53
N ALA A 100 -14.10 -22.94 -23.13
CA ALA A 100 -12.65 -22.97 -22.92
C ALA A 100 -12.28 -23.69 -21.62
N ARG A 101 -11.14 -24.39 -21.63
CA ARG A 101 -10.62 -25.11 -20.46
C ARG A 101 -9.66 -24.24 -19.66
N PHE A 102 -9.94 -24.10 -18.37
CA PHE A 102 -9.02 -23.58 -17.37
C PHE A 102 -8.14 -24.71 -16.82
N GLY A 103 -6.89 -24.39 -16.49
CA GLY A 103 -5.98 -25.30 -15.79
C GLY A 103 -5.09 -24.53 -14.83
N PHE A 104 -5.09 -24.93 -13.56
CA PHE A 104 -4.37 -24.24 -12.49
C PHE A 104 -2.88 -24.09 -12.82
N TRP A 105 -2.20 -25.17 -13.17
CA TRP A 105 -0.77 -25.11 -13.50
C TRP A 105 -0.48 -24.45 -14.83
N LYS A 106 -1.42 -24.48 -15.78
CA LYS A 106 -1.27 -23.74 -17.04
C LYS A 106 -1.24 -22.24 -16.78
N GLN A 107 -2.10 -21.75 -15.89
CA GLN A 107 -2.21 -20.34 -15.53
C GLN A 107 -1.05 -19.87 -14.62
N VAL A 108 -0.85 -20.56 -13.49
CA VAL A 108 0.15 -20.19 -12.46
C VAL A 108 1.59 -20.51 -12.92
N GLY A 109 1.78 -21.66 -13.56
CA GLY A 109 3.09 -22.21 -13.92
C GLY A 109 3.87 -22.77 -12.72
N ARG A 110 5.07 -23.30 -12.98
CA ARG A 110 5.92 -23.93 -11.94
C ARG A 110 6.28 -22.97 -10.81
N ALA A 111 6.00 -23.35 -9.58
CA ALA A 111 6.49 -22.66 -8.38
C ALA A 111 8.00 -22.91 -8.22
N THR A 112 8.83 -21.88 -8.34
CA THR A 112 10.28 -21.98 -8.16
C THR A 112 10.83 -20.76 -7.42
N ARG A 113 11.96 -20.93 -6.72
CA ARG A 113 12.67 -19.82 -6.05
C ARG A 113 13.03 -18.69 -7.03
N ARG A 114 13.46 -19.03 -8.25
CA ARG A 114 13.76 -18.04 -9.31
C ARG A 114 12.54 -17.18 -9.69
N ARG A 115 11.32 -17.71 -9.54
CA ARG A 115 10.07 -16.98 -9.76
C ARG A 115 9.53 -16.30 -8.49
N GLY A 116 10.31 -16.26 -7.42
CA GLY A 116 9.96 -15.61 -6.16
C GLY A 116 9.19 -16.48 -5.15
N TYR A 117 8.90 -17.74 -5.48
CA TYR A 117 8.19 -18.64 -4.56
C TYR A 117 9.07 -18.98 -3.37
N ALA A 118 8.48 -18.96 -2.19
CA ALA A 118 9.11 -19.20 -0.90
C ALA A 118 8.78 -20.59 -0.36
N VAL A 119 9.51 -20.99 0.68
CA VAL A 119 9.24 -22.21 1.44
C VAL A 119 8.01 -21.97 2.30
N GLY A 120 6.99 -22.80 2.13
CA GLY A 120 5.81 -22.88 3.01
C GLY A 120 5.49 -24.34 3.30
N ARG A 121 4.43 -24.59 4.06
CA ARG A 121 4.02 -25.95 4.41
C ARG A 121 3.35 -26.67 3.23
N GLU A 122 3.76 -27.91 2.97
CA GLU A 122 3.20 -28.79 1.94
C GLU A 122 2.85 -30.14 2.59
N LEU A 123 1.64 -30.65 2.30
CA LEU A 123 1.27 -32.01 2.65
C LEU A 123 1.76 -32.95 1.56
N ARG A 124 2.78 -33.77 1.86
CA ARG A 124 3.37 -34.71 0.91
C ARG A 124 3.49 -36.09 1.55
N GLU A 125 2.90 -37.09 0.87
CA GLU A 125 2.91 -38.49 1.32
C GLU A 125 2.41 -38.68 2.76
N GLY A 126 1.43 -37.86 3.18
CA GLY A 126 0.84 -37.94 4.52
C GLY A 126 1.58 -37.16 5.62
N CYS A 127 2.75 -36.57 5.32
CA CYS A 127 3.53 -35.73 6.23
C CYS A 127 3.46 -34.25 5.82
N LEU A 128 3.50 -33.36 6.80
CA LEU A 128 3.57 -31.91 6.56
C LEU A 128 5.04 -31.48 6.58
N ILE A 129 5.54 -31.04 5.43
CA ILE A 129 6.96 -30.71 5.22
C ILE A 129 7.12 -29.29 4.66
N PRO A 130 8.24 -28.62 4.92
CA PRO A 130 8.58 -27.36 4.26
C PRO A 130 8.96 -27.58 2.79
N ALA A 131 8.31 -26.88 1.87
CA ALA A 131 8.58 -26.97 0.44
C ALA A 131 8.35 -25.64 -0.30
N VAL A 132 9.07 -25.46 -1.41
CA VAL A 132 8.92 -24.28 -2.27
C VAL A 132 7.57 -24.34 -2.98
N GLY A 133 6.76 -23.29 -2.81
CA GLY A 133 5.38 -23.31 -3.31
C GLY A 133 4.38 -23.96 -2.34
N GLY A 134 4.80 -24.31 -1.13
CA GLY A 134 3.90 -24.76 -0.07
C GLY A 134 2.78 -23.74 0.21
N GLY A 135 1.60 -24.26 0.57
CA GLY A 135 0.39 -23.47 0.81
C GLY A 135 -0.50 -23.23 -0.41
N LEU A 136 -0.06 -23.54 -1.64
CA LEU A 136 -0.89 -23.39 -2.84
C LEU A 136 -2.14 -24.29 -2.84
N CYS A 137 -2.15 -25.36 -2.04
CA CYS A 137 -3.34 -26.21 -1.88
C CYS A 137 -4.55 -25.46 -1.31
N GLN A 138 -4.33 -24.40 -0.50
CA GLN A 138 -5.44 -23.57 -0.03
C GLN A 138 -6.15 -22.89 -1.21
N LEU A 139 -5.38 -22.43 -2.20
CA LEU A 139 -5.91 -21.78 -3.38
C LEU A 139 -6.62 -22.76 -4.32
N SER A 140 -6.08 -23.97 -4.51
CA SER A 140 -6.76 -25.00 -5.32
C SER A 140 -8.05 -25.48 -4.66
N ASN A 141 -8.08 -25.64 -3.34
CA ASN A 141 -9.31 -25.95 -2.60
C ASN A 141 -10.35 -24.84 -2.80
N ALA A 142 -9.95 -23.58 -2.63
CA ALA A 142 -10.81 -22.42 -2.81
C ALA A 142 -11.38 -22.31 -4.24
N LEU A 143 -10.54 -22.57 -5.26
CA LEU A 143 -10.95 -22.55 -6.66
C LEU A 143 -11.92 -23.69 -6.99
N TYR A 144 -11.65 -24.91 -6.49
CA TYR A 144 -12.57 -26.04 -6.65
C TYR A 144 -13.91 -25.73 -6.01
N ASP A 145 -13.89 -25.18 -4.80
CA ASP A 145 -15.07 -24.82 -4.05
C ASP A 145 -15.96 -23.82 -4.79
N GLY A 146 -15.34 -22.73 -5.24
CA GLY A 146 -16.02 -21.70 -6.02
C GLY A 146 -16.52 -22.24 -7.35
N ALA A 147 -15.72 -23.06 -8.05
CA ALA A 147 -16.09 -23.63 -9.34
C ALA A 147 -17.34 -24.50 -9.23
N VAL A 148 -17.40 -25.40 -8.24
CA VAL A 148 -18.57 -26.25 -8.03
C VAL A 148 -19.81 -25.42 -7.69
N ARG A 149 -19.69 -24.44 -6.79
CA ARG A 149 -20.80 -23.53 -6.43
C ARG A 149 -21.30 -22.71 -7.63
N ALA A 150 -20.39 -22.24 -8.47
CA ALA A 150 -20.72 -21.49 -9.68
C ALA A 150 -21.29 -22.38 -10.80
N GLY A 151 -21.23 -23.71 -10.66
CA GLY A 151 -21.73 -24.66 -11.67
C GLY A 151 -20.76 -24.93 -12.81
N LEU A 152 -19.45 -24.75 -12.59
CA LEU A 152 -18.43 -25.13 -13.56
C LEU A 152 -18.28 -26.65 -13.59
N THR A 153 -18.06 -27.20 -14.79
CA THR A 153 -17.74 -28.60 -14.98
C THR A 153 -16.31 -28.88 -14.55
N VAL A 154 -16.12 -29.84 -13.65
CA VAL A 154 -14.82 -30.29 -13.17
C VAL A 154 -14.25 -31.34 -14.13
N LEU A 155 -13.15 -31.01 -14.80
CA LEU A 155 -12.50 -31.89 -15.78
C LEU A 155 -11.37 -32.71 -15.18
N GLU A 156 -10.71 -32.17 -14.15
CA GLU A 156 -9.67 -32.86 -13.39
C GLU A 156 -9.66 -32.35 -11.96
N ARG A 157 -9.73 -33.28 -11.00
CA ARG A 157 -9.61 -33.03 -9.55
C ARG A 157 -8.87 -34.22 -8.94
N HIS A 158 -7.94 -33.94 -8.05
CA HIS A 158 -7.28 -34.93 -7.20
C HIS A 158 -7.55 -34.60 -5.74
N ARG A 159 -7.79 -35.62 -4.91
CA ARG A 159 -8.00 -35.44 -3.46
C ARG A 159 -6.67 -35.47 -2.73
N HIS A 160 -6.58 -34.80 -1.58
CA HIS A 160 -5.45 -35.00 -0.68
C HIS A 160 -5.46 -36.43 -0.14
N SER A 161 -4.26 -36.99 0.06
CA SER A 161 -4.09 -38.30 0.67
C SER A 161 -4.51 -38.35 2.14
N ARG A 162 -4.67 -37.18 2.78
CA ARG A 162 -5.05 -37.04 4.19
C ARG A 162 -6.06 -35.91 4.38
N VAL A 163 -7.00 -36.11 5.30
CA VAL A 163 -7.97 -35.11 5.74
C VAL A 163 -7.43 -34.42 7.00
N LEU A 164 -7.31 -33.10 6.96
CA LEU A 164 -6.95 -32.29 8.13
C LEU A 164 -8.23 -31.83 8.86
N PRO A 165 -8.28 -31.85 10.20
CA PRO A 165 -9.42 -31.33 10.95
C PRO A 165 -9.76 -29.89 10.55
N GLY A 166 -11.04 -29.58 10.37
CA GLY A 166 -11.54 -28.25 9.98
C GLY A 166 -11.19 -27.82 8.55
N SER A 167 -10.63 -28.72 7.73
CA SER A 167 -10.34 -28.44 6.31
C SER A 167 -11.50 -28.81 5.40
N LEU A 168 -11.53 -28.22 4.20
CA LEU A 168 -12.50 -28.57 3.16
C LEU A 168 -12.47 -30.06 2.77
N ALA A 169 -11.38 -30.77 3.08
CA ALA A 169 -11.24 -32.20 2.82
C ALA A 169 -12.28 -33.05 3.58
N GLU A 170 -12.78 -32.58 4.73
CA GLU A 170 -13.84 -33.23 5.51
C GLU A 170 -15.16 -33.30 4.72
N GLN A 171 -15.43 -32.26 3.92
CA GLN A 171 -16.63 -32.13 3.11
C GLN A 171 -16.43 -32.66 1.68
N ASP A 172 -15.33 -33.38 1.42
CA ASP A 172 -14.89 -33.75 0.06
C ASP A 172 -14.82 -32.54 -0.90
N ARG A 173 -14.47 -31.38 -0.35
CA ARG A 173 -14.33 -30.09 -1.06
C ARG A 173 -12.87 -29.69 -1.28
N ASP A 174 -11.96 -30.66 -1.18
CA ASP A 174 -10.54 -30.45 -1.40
C ASP A 174 -10.09 -30.80 -2.82
N ALA A 175 -9.10 -30.05 -3.29
CA ALA A 175 -8.37 -30.30 -4.51
C ALA A 175 -6.86 -30.12 -4.22
N THR A 176 -6.09 -31.18 -4.42
CA THR A 176 -4.63 -31.13 -4.36
C THR A 176 -4.04 -30.87 -5.74
N VAL A 177 -2.91 -30.17 -5.77
CA VAL A 177 -2.18 -29.84 -6.99
C VAL A 177 -0.69 -30.11 -6.80
N PHE A 178 -0.05 -30.72 -7.80
CA PHE A 178 1.39 -30.97 -7.77
C PHE A 178 1.99 -30.78 -9.16
N TRP A 179 3.04 -29.96 -9.23
CA TRP A 179 3.61 -29.55 -10.52
C TRP A 179 4.12 -30.75 -11.36
N ASN A 180 3.61 -30.99 -12.57
CA ASN A 180 2.40 -30.46 -13.21
C ASN A 180 1.46 -31.59 -13.67
N TYR A 181 1.58 -32.77 -13.04
CA TYR A 181 0.83 -33.97 -13.41
C TYR A 181 -0.40 -34.20 -12.52
N LEU A 182 -0.49 -33.55 -11.35
CA LEU A 182 -1.75 -33.36 -10.62
C LEU A 182 -2.18 -31.91 -10.81
N ASP A 183 -3.24 -31.70 -11.58
CA ASP A 183 -3.76 -30.38 -11.92
C ASP A 183 -5.22 -30.24 -11.48
N LEU A 184 -5.71 -29.00 -11.52
CA LEU A 184 -7.12 -28.67 -11.30
C LEU A 184 -7.65 -28.00 -12.56
N ARG A 185 -8.62 -28.64 -13.23
CA ARG A 185 -9.13 -28.21 -14.54
C ARG A 185 -10.64 -28.06 -14.55
N PHE A 186 -11.12 -26.99 -15.18
CA PHE A 186 -12.54 -26.65 -15.27
C PHE A 186 -12.93 -26.22 -16.69
N SER A 187 -14.22 -26.35 -17.02
CA SER A 187 -14.86 -25.69 -18.16
C SER A 187 -16.26 -25.23 -17.79
N ALA A 188 -16.82 -24.29 -18.56
CA ALA A 188 -18.22 -23.90 -18.44
C ALA A 188 -18.79 -23.63 -19.85
N PRO A 189 -20.11 -23.83 -20.06
CA PRO A 189 -20.77 -23.47 -21.31
C PRO A 189 -20.95 -21.95 -21.46
N PHE A 190 -20.64 -21.15 -20.44
CA PHE A 190 -20.71 -19.69 -20.44
C PHE A 190 -19.34 -19.09 -20.11
N ALA A 191 -19.15 -17.81 -20.46
CA ALA A 191 -17.94 -17.07 -20.10
C ALA A 191 -17.97 -16.66 -18.62
N TRP A 192 -16.83 -16.76 -17.95
CA TRP A 192 -16.71 -16.45 -16.52
C TRP A 192 -15.41 -15.73 -16.19
N ARG A 193 -15.43 -15.00 -15.08
CA ARG A 193 -14.31 -14.22 -14.54
C ARG A 193 -13.94 -14.73 -13.16
N LEU A 194 -12.64 -14.77 -12.88
CA LEU A 194 -12.10 -15.01 -11.55
C LEU A 194 -11.58 -13.71 -10.96
N GLU A 195 -12.06 -13.35 -9.77
CA GLU A 195 -11.52 -12.28 -8.94
C GLU A 195 -10.89 -12.91 -7.71
N ALA A 196 -9.64 -12.55 -7.41
CA ALA A 196 -8.88 -13.17 -6.35
C ALA A 196 -8.14 -12.11 -5.54
N GLU A 197 -8.61 -11.86 -4.33
CA GLU A 197 -8.12 -10.83 -3.43
C GLU A 197 -7.63 -11.44 -2.12
N MET A 198 -6.64 -10.81 -1.50
CA MET A 198 -6.09 -11.28 -0.22
C MET A 198 -5.69 -10.08 0.63
N ASP A 199 -6.33 -9.93 1.80
CA ASP A 199 -5.92 -9.00 2.84
C ASP A 199 -5.01 -9.70 3.86
N ALA A 200 -4.63 -9.03 4.94
CA ALA A 200 -3.73 -9.61 5.96
C ALA A 200 -4.27 -10.87 6.66
N GLN A 201 -5.58 -11.09 6.63
CA GLN A 201 -6.28 -12.11 7.41
C GLN A 201 -6.98 -13.15 6.54
N ARG A 202 -7.46 -12.78 5.35
CA ARG A 202 -8.38 -13.60 4.56
C ARG A 202 -8.01 -13.62 3.08
N LEU A 203 -8.17 -14.79 2.48
CA LEU A 203 -8.19 -15.01 1.03
C LEU A 203 -9.64 -15.05 0.58
N ARG A 204 -10.00 -14.21 -0.40
CA ARG A 204 -11.34 -14.14 -1.00
C ARG A 204 -11.26 -14.42 -2.50
N LEU A 205 -12.14 -15.28 -2.99
CA LEU A 205 -12.31 -15.58 -4.41
C LEU A 205 -13.76 -15.34 -4.81
N ARG A 206 -13.98 -14.67 -5.95
CA ARG A 206 -15.30 -14.55 -6.58
C ARG A 206 -15.25 -15.08 -7.99
N ILE A 207 -16.27 -15.84 -8.37
CA ILE A 207 -16.52 -16.22 -9.76
C ILE A 207 -17.73 -15.45 -10.25
N ARG A 208 -17.54 -14.66 -11.31
CA ARG A 208 -18.62 -13.92 -11.98
C ARG A 208 -18.92 -14.50 -13.34
N GLY A 209 -20.17 -14.38 -13.78
CA GLY A 209 -20.59 -14.82 -15.12
C GLY A 209 -22.09 -14.76 -15.27
N HIS A 210 -22.57 -14.87 -16.50
CA HIS A 210 -24.00 -14.96 -16.81
C HIS A 210 -24.34 -16.42 -17.06
N ARG A 211 -25.12 -17.01 -16.16
CA ARG A 211 -25.56 -18.40 -16.21
C ARG A 211 -27.09 -18.43 -16.25
N ASP A 212 -27.64 -19.29 -17.09
CA ASP A 212 -29.08 -19.59 -17.07
C ASP A 212 -29.44 -20.34 -15.78
N ALA A 213 -30.52 -19.89 -15.13
CA ALA A 213 -31.00 -20.44 -13.86
C ALA A 213 -31.33 -21.96 -13.92
N ALA A 214 -31.59 -22.49 -15.12
CA ALA A 214 -31.95 -23.88 -15.37
C ALA A 214 -30.76 -24.86 -15.23
N ALA A 215 -29.51 -24.39 -15.26
CA ALA A 215 -28.35 -25.23 -14.96
C ALA A 215 -28.30 -25.48 -13.45
N GLN A 216 -28.91 -26.56 -12.99
CA GLN A 216 -28.96 -26.94 -11.57
C GLN A 216 -27.53 -27.04 -11.00
N ALA A 217 -27.29 -26.43 -9.84
CA ALA A 217 -26.06 -26.66 -9.08
C ALA A 217 -25.96 -28.17 -8.83
N TRP A 218 -24.84 -28.78 -9.20
CA TRP A 218 -24.64 -30.21 -9.05
C TRP A 218 -24.90 -30.57 -7.58
N PRO A 219 -25.85 -31.47 -7.25
CA PRO A 219 -26.03 -31.90 -5.88
C PRO A 219 -24.76 -32.65 -5.49
N MET A 220 -23.91 -32.01 -4.68
CA MET A 220 -22.80 -32.70 -4.05
C MET A 220 -23.38 -33.65 -3.01
N ALA A 221 -23.44 -34.94 -3.33
CA ALA A 221 -23.51 -35.96 -2.31
C ALA A 221 -22.18 -35.90 -1.54
N VAL A 222 -22.13 -35.06 -0.50
CA VAL A 222 -20.98 -34.95 0.40
C VAL A 222 -21.02 -36.16 1.33
N ALA A 223 -20.18 -37.15 1.06
CA ALA A 223 -19.86 -38.16 2.07
C ALA A 223 -18.79 -37.56 3.00
N PRO A 224 -19.11 -37.21 4.26
CA PRO A 224 -18.12 -36.67 5.17
C PRO A 224 -16.99 -37.68 5.36
N ARG A 225 -15.75 -37.25 5.13
CA ARG A 225 -14.57 -38.09 5.37
C ARG A 225 -14.14 -37.95 6.82
N ARG A 226 -14.01 -39.08 7.53
CA ARG A 226 -13.45 -39.09 8.89
C ARG A 226 -12.02 -38.53 8.86
N PRO A 227 -11.66 -37.55 9.71
CA PRO A 227 -10.28 -37.16 9.89
C PRO A 227 -9.53 -38.35 10.51
N PRO A 228 -8.47 -38.90 9.89
CA PRO A 228 -7.59 -39.83 10.59
C PRO A 228 -6.83 -39.08 11.70
N THR A 229 -6.21 -39.85 12.61
CA THR A 229 -5.33 -39.45 13.72
C THR A 229 -4.47 -38.21 13.42
N PRO A 230 -4.07 -37.37 14.38
CA PRO A 230 -3.27 -36.16 14.12
C PRO A 230 -2.04 -36.41 13.25
N GLY A 231 -1.74 -35.47 12.36
CA GLY A 231 -0.60 -35.54 11.44
C GLY A 231 0.74 -35.38 12.13
N ASN A 232 1.70 -36.19 11.72
CA ASN A 232 3.11 -35.95 12.01
C ASN A 232 3.54 -34.71 11.20
N ASP A 233 3.64 -33.55 11.87
CA ASP A 233 4.32 -32.36 11.36
C ASP A 233 5.82 -32.51 11.65
N CYS A 234 6.70 -32.10 10.73
CA CYS A 234 8.13 -32.00 11.05
C CYS A 234 8.41 -31.24 12.36
N GLY A 235 7.60 -30.25 12.73
CA GLY A 235 7.75 -29.52 14.00
C GLY A 235 7.22 -30.25 15.24
N SER A 236 6.31 -31.22 15.10
CA SER A 236 5.61 -31.86 16.21
C SER A 236 5.75 -33.39 16.26
N CYS A 237 6.41 -34.00 15.28
CA CYS A 237 6.56 -35.46 15.17
C CYS A 237 7.71 -36.02 16.01
N GLY A 238 8.56 -35.17 16.59
CA GLY A 238 9.71 -35.58 17.40
C GLY A 238 10.84 -36.29 16.64
N GLN A 239 10.75 -36.38 15.30
CA GLN A 239 11.71 -37.10 14.45
C GLN A 239 12.76 -36.14 13.87
N HIS A 240 13.75 -35.79 14.67
CA HIS A 240 14.80 -34.82 14.27
C HIS A 240 15.84 -35.39 13.29
N GLU A 241 15.97 -36.72 13.20
CA GLU A 241 16.89 -37.42 12.27
C GLU A 241 16.30 -37.59 10.86
N CYS A 242 15.03 -37.24 10.66
CA CYS A 242 14.40 -37.32 9.36
C CYS A 242 15.07 -36.34 8.38
N HIS A 243 15.48 -36.82 7.20
CA HIS A 243 16.04 -35.94 6.15
C HIS A 243 15.06 -34.86 5.64
N ARG A 244 13.77 -34.94 6.00
CA ARG A 244 12.73 -33.95 5.71
C ARG A 244 12.54 -32.93 6.84
N HIS A 245 13.10 -33.18 8.02
CA HIS A 245 13.06 -32.27 9.17
C HIS A 245 14.02 -31.11 8.93
N THR A 246 13.57 -29.87 9.11
CA THR A 246 14.37 -28.67 8.84
C THR A 246 14.76 -27.88 10.09
N GLY A 247 14.48 -28.40 11.29
CA GLY A 247 14.67 -27.67 12.54
C GLY A 247 13.65 -26.54 12.71
N ALA A 248 13.56 -26.00 13.93
CA ALA A 248 12.77 -24.79 14.19
C ALA A 248 13.41 -23.60 13.47
N SER A 249 12.61 -22.84 12.72
CA SER A 249 13.07 -21.64 12.04
C SER A 249 13.31 -20.55 13.09
N GLY A 250 14.56 -20.29 13.48
CA GLY A 250 14.93 -19.36 14.55
C GLY A 250 14.71 -17.86 14.28
N GLY A 251 13.81 -17.49 13.36
CA GLY A 251 13.54 -16.10 12.99
C GLY A 251 12.07 -15.72 13.19
N GLY A 252 11.80 -14.65 13.93
CA GLY A 252 10.45 -14.08 14.04
C GLY A 252 9.99 -13.31 12.80
N LEU A 253 8.69 -13.02 12.74
CA LEU A 253 8.15 -11.98 11.85
C LEU A 253 8.71 -10.62 12.29
N ARG A 254 8.98 -9.75 11.34
CA ARG A 254 9.64 -8.45 11.59
C ARG A 254 8.89 -7.35 10.86
N ARG A 255 8.83 -6.17 11.46
CA ARG A 255 8.32 -4.99 10.79
C ARG A 255 9.39 -4.41 9.87
N LEU A 256 8.96 -3.97 8.70
CA LEU A 256 9.80 -3.23 7.77
C LEU A 256 9.40 -1.76 7.73
N TRP A 257 10.35 -0.89 7.99
CA TRP A 257 10.21 0.56 7.92
C TRP A 257 10.87 1.06 6.64
N TRP A 258 10.08 1.65 5.75
CA TRP A 258 10.57 2.31 4.55
C TRP A 258 10.43 3.82 4.68
N MET A 259 11.51 4.48 5.13
CA MET A 259 11.48 5.90 5.50
C MET A 259 12.18 6.79 4.49
N GLU A 260 11.65 6.84 3.27
CA GLU A 260 12.22 7.72 2.25
C GLU A 260 12.00 9.21 2.58
N GLU A 261 10.87 9.52 3.21
CA GLU A 261 10.50 10.86 3.63
C GLU A 261 10.94 11.08 5.08
N ALA A 262 12.00 11.86 5.28
CA ALA A 262 12.67 12.01 6.57
C ALA A 262 12.08 13.15 7.43
N TRP A 263 10.75 13.21 7.54
CA TRP A 263 10.09 14.18 8.42
C TRP A 263 10.49 13.95 9.88
N PRO A 264 10.73 15.01 10.68
CA PRO A 264 11.06 14.86 12.10
C PRO A 264 10.07 14.01 12.88
N GLU A 265 8.78 14.14 12.58
CA GLU A 265 7.68 13.42 13.25
C GLU A 265 7.76 11.92 12.98
N PHE A 266 8.04 11.53 11.73
CA PHE A 266 8.20 10.12 11.39
C PHE A 266 9.50 9.54 11.97
N ARG A 267 10.56 10.34 12.06
CA ARG A 267 11.82 9.93 12.71
C ARG A 267 11.62 9.69 14.20
N ALA A 268 10.87 10.56 14.88
CA ALA A 268 10.49 10.36 16.27
C ALA A 268 9.65 9.09 16.43
N ALA A 269 8.63 8.89 15.59
CA ALA A 269 7.79 7.69 15.61
C ALA A 269 8.60 6.38 15.37
N LEU A 270 9.57 6.41 14.46
CA LEU A 270 10.50 5.28 14.26
C LEU A 270 11.32 5.02 15.52
N ALA A 271 11.91 6.06 16.11
CA ALA A 271 12.77 5.93 17.28
C ALA A 271 12.02 5.32 18.48
N GLU A 272 10.75 5.70 18.65
CA GLU A 272 9.89 5.23 19.72
C GLU A 272 9.39 3.79 19.51
N GLN A 273 9.04 3.41 18.28
CA GLN A 273 8.27 2.17 18.04
C GLN A 273 9.08 1.04 17.42
N ARG A 274 10.31 1.28 16.96
CA ARG A 274 11.12 0.23 16.34
C ARG A 274 11.56 -0.81 17.38
N SER A 275 11.52 -2.07 17.00
CA SER A 275 12.18 -3.15 17.74
C SER A 275 13.58 -3.41 17.18
N GLU A 276 14.45 -4.07 17.95
CA GLU A 276 15.83 -4.38 17.51
C GLU A 276 15.88 -5.24 16.24
N ASP A 277 14.89 -6.11 16.07
CA ASP A 277 14.78 -7.02 14.94
C ASP A 277 14.19 -6.38 13.66
N ASP A 278 13.68 -5.14 13.76
CA ASP A 278 13.04 -4.45 12.63
C ASP A 278 14.03 -4.11 11.52
N ARG A 279 13.54 -4.14 10.28
CA ARG A 279 14.32 -3.70 9.13
C ARG A 279 13.99 -2.26 8.80
N VAL A 280 14.97 -1.39 8.97
CA VAL A 280 14.83 0.03 8.66
C VAL A 280 15.64 0.38 7.40
N PHE A 281 14.96 1.00 6.44
CA PHE A 281 15.59 1.67 5.30
C PHE A 281 15.40 3.18 5.43
N GLY A 282 16.50 3.94 5.28
CA GLY A 282 16.50 5.40 5.41
C GLY A 282 17.24 5.92 6.66
N PRO A 283 16.70 6.93 7.38
CA PRO A 283 17.37 7.53 8.53
C PRO A 283 17.79 6.51 9.58
N GLY A 284 19.11 6.43 9.86
CA GLY A 284 19.66 5.50 10.85
C GLY A 284 19.58 4.01 10.47
N GLY A 285 19.24 3.69 9.21
CA GLY A 285 19.11 2.33 8.70
C GLY A 285 19.91 2.08 7.42
N ARG A 286 19.51 1.06 6.66
CA ARG A 286 20.14 0.76 5.37
C ARG A 286 19.83 1.85 4.36
N ARG A 287 20.85 2.29 3.61
CA ARG A 287 20.65 3.24 2.50
C ARG A 287 19.82 2.60 1.39
N PHE A 288 18.94 3.38 0.79
CA PHE A 288 18.15 2.92 -0.35
C PHE A 288 19.03 2.78 -1.60
N PRO A 289 18.82 1.74 -2.43
CA PRO A 289 19.41 1.69 -3.76
C PRO A 289 19.11 2.96 -4.57
N ALA A 290 17.88 3.46 -4.44
CA ALA A 290 17.38 4.71 -5.02
C ALA A 290 18.14 5.98 -4.59
N GLN A 291 18.71 6.00 -3.38
CA GLN A 291 19.42 7.16 -2.83
C GLN A 291 20.94 7.10 -3.03
N ALA A 292 21.43 6.13 -3.80
CA ALA A 292 22.84 6.04 -4.17
C ALA A 292 23.30 7.36 -4.84
N PRO A 293 24.50 7.88 -4.55
CA PRO A 293 24.95 9.20 -5.01
C PRO A 293 24.83 9.39 -6.53
N TRP A 294 25.23 8.37 -7.32
CA TRP A 294 25.15 8.39 -8.77
C TRP A 294 23.70 8.41 -9.31
N ARG A 295 22.74 7.83 -8.58
CA ARG A 295 21.31 7.90 -8.92
C ARG A 295 20.73 9.29 -8.70
N ARG A 296 21.17 10.02 -7.65
CA ARG A 296 20.73 11.41 -7.42
C ARG A 296 21.22 12.34 -8.53
N VAL A 297 22.46 12.14 -9.01
CA VAL A 297 23.02 12.91 -10.13
C VAL A 297 22.25 12.63 -11.41
N THR A 298 22.05 11.35 -11.76
CA THR A 298 21.28 10.97 -12.95
C THR A 298 19.82 11.41 -12.87
N GLN A 299 19.18 11.39 -11.68
CA GLN A 299 17.85 11.94 -11.45
C GLN A 299 17.81 13.47 -11.66
N SER A 300 18.79 14.20 -11.13
CA SER A 300 18.89 15.66 -11.31
C SER A 300 19.09 16.04 -12.79
N LEU A 301 19.87 15.23 -13.52
CA LEU A 301 20.06 15.38 -14.97
C LEU A 301 18.81 15.02 -15.76
N ALA A 302 18.14 13.91 -15.44
CA ALA A 302 16.88 13.51 -16.06
C ALA A 302 15.78 14.55 -15.80
N TRP A 303 15.77 15.17 -14.62
CA TRP A 303 14.89 16.28 -14.28
C TRP A 303 15.14 17.51 -15.15
N ARG A 304 16.40 17.95 -15.27
CA ARG A 304 16.79 19.06 -16.15
C ARG A 304 16.47 18.77 -17.62
N TYR A 305 16.72 17.53 -18.06
CA TYR A 305 16.47 17.09 -19.43
C TYR A 305 14.97 16.99 -19.77
N GLY A 306 14.16 16.41 -18.88
CA GLY A 306 12.71 16.33 -19.03
C GLY A 306 12.08 17.73 -19.08
N ARG A 307 12.53 18.64 -18.20
CA ARG A 307 12.13 20.05 -18.23
C ARG A 307 12.53 20.74 -19.53
N TRP A 308 13.75 20.50 -20.02
CA TRP A 308 14.22 21.02 -21.31
C TRP A 308 13.39 20.51 -22.49
N ARG A 309 12.91 19.26 -22.44
CA ARG A 309 11.97 18.68 -23.43
C ARG A 309 10.50 19.08 -23.23
N GLY A 310 10.20 19.99 -22.30
CA GLY A 310 8.83 20.45 -22.06
C GLY A 310 7.94 19.46 -21.31
N GLN A 311 8.48 18.43 -20.66
CA GLN A 311 7.69 17.56 -19.79
C GLN A 311 7.27 18.29 -18.51
N ALA A 312 6.02 18.10 -18.11
CA ALA A 312 5.51 18.67 -16.87
C ALA A 312 6.22 18.04 -15.65
N LEU A 313 6.60 18.88 -14.68
CA LEU A 313 7.29 18.48 -13.45
C LEU A 313 6.64 17.30 -12.69
N PRO A 314 5.30 17.19 -12.60
CA PRO A 314 4.65 16.06 -11.95
C PRO A 314 4.96 14.70 -12.60
N GLN A 315 5.11 14.64 -13.93
CA GLN A 315 5.35 13.39 -14.66
C GLN A 315 6.75 12.82 -14.40
N VAL A 316 7.75 13.69 -14.31
CA VAL A 316 9.13 13.28 -13.99
C VAL A 316 9.21 12.70 -12.57
N ARG A 317 8.53 13.33 -11.60
CA ARG A 317 8.47 12.86 -10.21
C ARG A 317 7.75 11.51 -10.08
N LEU A 318 6.71 11.30 -10.87
CA LEU A 318 5.95 10.04 -10.90
C LEU A 318 6.82 8.85 -11.34
N ALA A 319 7.62 9.04 -12.40
CA ALA A 319 8.54 7.99 -12.87
C ALA A 319 9.56 7.58 -11.80
N GLN A 320 10.05 8.55 -11.02
CA GLN A 320 10.95 8.31 -9.90
C GLN A 320 10.27 7.51 -8.79
N GLN A 321 9.08 7.91 -8.34
CA GLN A 321 8.32 7.18 -7.32
C GLN A 321 8.05 5.74 -7.74
N ARG A 322 7.69 5.51 -9.02
CA ARG A 322 7.53 4.15 -9.56
C ARG A 322 8.83 3.33 -9.49
N ALA A 323 9.99 3.94 -9.75
CA ALA A 323 11.27 3.26 -9.63
C ALA A 323 11.59 2.88 -8.18
N HIS A 324 11.30 3.76 -7.22
CA HIS A 324 11.51 3.50 -5.80
C HIS A 324 10.58 2.41 -5.28
N ALA A 325 9.32 2.39 -5.71
CA ALA A 325 8.38 1.31 -5.40
C ALA A 325 8.88 -0.06 -5.90
N ARG A 326 9.48 -0.10 -7.10
CA ARG A 326 10.11 -1.33 -7.63
C ARG A 326 11.33 -1.75 -6.82
N ASP A 327 12.15 -0.80 -6.37
CA ASP A 327 13.31 -1.10 -5.53
C ASP A 327 12.87 -1.69 -4.18
N LEU A 328 11.86 -1.10 -3.54
CA LEU A 328 11.23 -1.66 -2.34
C LEU A 328 10.68 -3.07 -2.61
N ALA A 329 9.90 -3.26 -3.68
CA ALA A 329 9.34 -4.57 -4.03
C ALA A 329 10.41 -5.67 -4.15
N ARG A 330 11.60 -5.35 -4.69
CA ARG A 330 12.73 -6.30 -4.77
C ARG A 330 13.38 -6.60 -3.42
N GLN A 331 13.24 -5.71 -2.44
CA GLN A 331 13.81 -5.85 -1.09
C GLN A 331 12.86 -6.53 -0.10
N LEU A 332 11.57 -6.62 -0.45
CA LEU A 332 10.56 -7.32 0.34
C LEU A 332 10.84 -8.83 0.35
N ARG A 333 10.82 -9.38 1.56
CA ARG A 333 10.95 -10.81 1.84
C ARG A 333 9.57 -11.39 2.22
N PRO A 334 9.43 -12.72 2.23
CA PRO A 334 8.20 -13.36 2.69
C PRO A 334 7.80 -12.94 4.11
N GLN A 335 8.78 -12.86 5.02
CA GLN A 335 8.58 -12.54 6.44
C GLN A 335 8.26 -11.07 6.76
N ASP A 336 8.40 -10.14 5.81
CA ASP A 336 8.15 -8.71 6.04
C ASP A 336 6.63 -8.41 5.99
N LEU A 337 5.83 -9.09 6.79
CA LEU A 337 4.35 -9.07 6.70
C LEU A 337 3.71 -7.80 7.29
N ASP A 338 4.47 -7.05 8.09
CA ASP A 338 4.06 -5.78 8.68
C ASP A 338 4.97 -4.67 8.14
N LEU A 339 4.38 -3.63 7.54
CA LEU A 339 5.10 -2.59 6.82
C LEU A 339 4.72 -1.19 7.32
N VAL A 340 5.68 -0.27 7.34
CA VAL A 340 5.44 1.18 7.46
C VAL A 340 5.97 1.83 6.19
N LEU A 341 5.06 2.40 5.40
CA LEU A 341 5.32 2.83 4.02
C LEU A 341 5.03 4.32 3.82
N PRO A 342 5.75 5.01 2.94
CA PRO A 342 5.39 6.37 2.54
C PRO A 342 4.20 6.34 1.58
N GLN A 343 3.29 7.30 1.72
CA GLN A 343 2.12 7.47 0.85
C GLN A 343 2.49 7.47 -0.64
N SER A 344 3.61 8.12 -0.99
CA SER A 344 4.05 8.33 -2.37
C SER A 344 4.34 7.06 -3.18
N LEU A 345 4.58 5.92 -2.52
CA LEU A 345 4.86 4.64 -3.20
C LEU A 345 3.64 3.72 -3.27
N LEU A 346 2.60 4.05 -2.50
CA LEU A 346 1.46 3.20 -2.25
C LEU A 346 0.69 2.77 -3.53
N PRO A 347 0.32 3.66 -4.47
CA PRO A 347 -0.45 3.24 -5.66
C PRO A 347 0.31 2.22 -6.52
N PHE A 348 1.64 2.33 -6.61
CA PHE A 348 2.45 1.40 -7.39
C PHE A 348 2.56 0.03 -6.74
N LEU A 349 2.74 -0.01 -5.42
CA LEU A 349 2.83 -1.27 -4.67
C LEU A 349 1.48 -2.01 -4.67
N TRP A 350 0.38 -1.26 -4.58
CA TRP A 350 -0.97 -1.78 -4.71
C TRP A 350 -1.23 -2.39 -6.09
N ARG A 351 -1.02 -1.61 -7.15
CA ARG A 351 -1.22 -2.04 -8.55
C ARG A 351 -0.42 -3.30 -8.91
N GLU A 352 0.81 -3.40 -8.41
CA GLU A 352 1.67 -4.57 -8.66
C GLU A 352 1.35 -5.76 -7.73
N GLY A 353 0.42 -5.60 -6.78
CA GLY A 353 -0.04 -6.64 -5.85
C GLY A 353 0.99 -7.02 -4.78
N GLU A 354 1.90 -6.11 -4.42
CA GLU A 354 2.94 -6.37 -3.41
C GLU A 354 2.42 -6.31 -1.97
N LEU A 355 1.31 -5.59 -1.76
CA LEU A 355 0.68 -5.38 -0.45
C LEU A 355 -0.33 -6.48 -0.07
N ALA A 356 -0.79 -7.28 -1.02
CA ALA A 356 -1.77 -8.34 -0.76
C ALA A 356 -1.26 -9.31 0.31
N GLY A 357 -2.04 -9.61 1.35
CA GLY A 357 -1.58 -10.45 2.46
C GLY A 357 -0.55 -9.82 3.40
N ARG A 358 -0.36 -8.49 3.38
CA ARG A 358 0.47 -7.75 4.33
C ARG A 358 -0.39 -6.76 5.12
N ARG A 359 0.00 -6.52 6.36
CA ARG A 359 -0.47 -5.38 7.16
C ARG A 359 0.44 -4.20 6.89
N TYR A 360 -0.12 -3.00 6.85
CA TYR A 360 0.70 -1.82 6.66
C TYR A 360 0.08 -0.56 7.24
N ALA A 361 0.95 0.27 7.80
CA ALA A 361 0.69 1.65 8.11
C ALA A 361 1.25 2.57 7.01
N VAL A 362 0.58 3.69 6.79
CA VAL A 362 0.99 4.68 5.79
C VAL A 362 1.41 5.98 6.48
N LEU A 363 2.64 6.41 6.22
CA LEU A 363 3.14 7.73 6.58
C LEU A 363 2.54 8.75 5.59
N MET A 364 1.52 9.46 6.04
CA MET A 364 0.74 10.39 5.23
C MET A 364 1.38 11.78 5.27
N THR A 365 1.79 12.26 4.10
CA THR A 365 2.45 13.57 3.94
C THR A 365 1.69 14.54 3.06
N ALA A 366 0.59 14.12 2.43
CA ALA A 366 -0.30 14.97 1.67
C ALA A 366 -1.72 14.42 1.70
N LEU A 367 -2.71 15.25 1.35
CA LEU A 367 -4.08 14.80 1.11
C LEU A 367 -4.10 13.60 0.15
N PRO A 368 -4.95 12.58 0.37
CA PRO A 368 -5.22 11.56 -0.64
C PRO A 368 -5.52 12.23 -1.98
N MET A 369 -5.04 11.69 -3.09
CA MET A 369 -5.10 12.32 -4.40
C MET A 369 -6.54 12.73 -4.76
N ARG A 370 -7.55 11.95 -4.38
CA ARG A 370 -8.96 12.29 -4.58
C ARG A 370 -9.36 13.59 -3.88
N ALA A 371 -9.10 13.68 -2.57
CA ALA A 371 -9.38 14.90 -1.80
C ALA A 371 -8.54 16.09 -2.30
N LEU A 372 -7.29 15.85 -2.69
CA LEU A 372 -6.44 16.88 -3.30
C LEU A 372 -7.04 17.40 -4.63
N GLN A 373 -7.59 16.53 -5.47
CA GLN A 373 -8.27 16.95 -6.70
C GLN A 373 -9.49 17.82 -6.39
N ASP A 374 -10.29 17.43 -5.38
CA ASP A 374 -11.48 18.17 -4.95
C ASP A 374 -11.13 19.60 -4.48
N GLU A 375 -10.07 19.75 -3.67
CA GLU A 375 -9.56 21.07 -3.23
C GLU A 375 -9.08 21.93 -4.40
N LEU A 376 -8.36 21.32 -5.34
CA LEU A 376 -7.91 22.02 -6.54
C LEU A 376 -9.08 22.40 -7.46
N ASP A 377 -10.14 21.60 -7.53
CA ASP A 377 -11.35 21.93 -8.28
C ASP A 377 -12.11 23.10 -7.65
N ALA A 378 -12.15 23.17 -6.31
CA ALA A 378 -12.67 24.33 -5.60
C ALA A 378 -11.88 25.61 -5.93
N ALA A 379 -10.55 25.54 -5.92
CA ALA A 379 -9.69 26.65 -6.32
C ALA A 379 -9.91 27.07 -7.79
N VAL A 380 -10.06 26.10 -8.71
CA VAL A 380 -10.33 26.36 -10.13
C VAL A 380 -11.69 27.05 -10.34
N ARG A 381 -12.73 26.67 -9.59
CA ARG A 381 -14.04 27.35 -9.68
C ARG A 381 -13.94 28.83 -9.33
N ARG A 382 -13.06 29.19 -8.39
CA ARG A 382 -12.82 30.58 -7.99
C ARG A 382 -11.94 31.34 -8.98
N HIS A 383 -10.90 30.69 -9.50
CA HIS A 383 -9.91 31.30 -10.39
C HIS A 383 -9.80 30.53 -11.72
N PRO A 384 -10.88 30.49 -12.54
CA PRO A 384 -10.94 29.64 -13.74
C PRO A 384 -9.88 29.99 -14.80
N GLN A 385 -9.40 31.23 -14.81
CA GLN A 385 -8.39 31.77 -15.72
C GLN A 385 -6.96 31.32 -15.38
N VAL A 386 -6.70 30.81 -14.18
CA VAL A 386 -5.35 30.48 -13.71
C VAL A 386 -4.95 29.08 -14.19
N ARG A 387 -4.02 29.04 -15.15
CA ARG A 387 -3.54 27.77 -15.74
C ARG A 387 -2.82 26.87 -14.75
N SER A 388 -2.04 27.45 -13.82
CA SER A 388 -1.23 26.70 -12.85
C SER A 388 -2.04 25.78 -11.92
N LEU A 389 -3.34 26.03 -11.75
CA LEU A 389 -4.26 25.17 -10.99
C LEU A 389 -4.65 23.90 -11.74
N ARG A 390 -4.57 23.92 -13.08
CA ARG A 390 -4.93 22.80 -13.96
C ARG A 390 -3.74 21.90 -14.32
N ASP A 391 -2.52 22.36 -14.06
CA ASP A 391 -1.29 21.63 -14.38
C ASP A 391 -1.02 20.41 -13.45
N PHE A 392 -1.74 20.31 -12.32
CA PHE A 392 -1.50 19.32 -11.27
C PHE A 392 -2.65 18.31 -11.15
N ARG A 393 -2.95 17.61 -12.25
CA ARG A 393 -3.96 16.53 -12.29
C ARG A 393 -3.28 15.17 -12.31
N ALA A 394 -3.70 14.29 -11.40
CA ALA A 394 -3.22 12.91 -11.36
C ALA A 394 -3.99 12.03 -12.35
N ASP A 395 -3.35 10.96 -12.82
CA ASP A 395 -4.01 9.92 -13.62
C ASP A 395 -5.14 9.28 -12.80
N PRO A 396 -6.38 9.20 -13.32
CA PRO A 396 -7.51 8.60 -12.61
C PRO A 396 -7.21 7.20 -12.07
N ALA A 397 -6.48 6.37 -12.82
CA ALA A 397 -6.13 5.03 -12.37
C ALA A 397 -5.18 5.05 -11.17
N LEU A 398 -4.30 6.06 -11.07
CA LEU A 398 -3.43 6.21 -9.90
C LEU A 398 -4.19 6.75 -8.68
N ILE A 399 -5.18 7.63 -8.90
CA ILE A 399 -6.06 8.11 -7.83
C ILE A 399 -6.81 6.92 -7.21
N ASP A 400 -7.38 6.05 -8.05
CA ASP A 400 -8.11 4.88 -7.60
C ASP A 400 -7.20 3.88 -6.87
N ASP A 401 -6.00 3.61 -7.38
CA ASP A 401 -5.06 2.70 -6.72
C ASP A 401 -4.57 3.24 -5.38
N GLU A 402 -4.26 4.53 -5.29
CA GLU A 402 -3.86 5.13 -4.01
C GLU A 402 -5.03 5.03 -3.02
N TRP A 403 -6.24 5.39 -3.45
CA TRP A 403 -7.41 5.37 -2.58
C TRP A 403 -7.73 3.96 -2.07
N GLN A 404 -7.73 2.95 -2.94
CA GLN A 404 -7.98 1.57 -2.54
C GLN A 404 -6.93 1.06 -1.55
N ALA A 405 -5.66 1.39 -1.79
CA ALA A 405 -4.59 1.03 -0.89
C ALA A 405 -4.70 1.75 0.46
N LEU A 406 -5.07 3.02 0.46
CA LEU A 406 -5.31 3.78 1.70
C LEU A 406 -6.47 3.20 2.51
N GLN A 407 -7.54 2.74 1.85
CA GLN A 407 -8.67 2.09 2.51
C GLN A 407 -8.33 0.71 3.11
N ALA A 408 -7.43 -0.02 2.46
CA ALA A 408 -6.91 -1.30 2.92
C ALA A 408 -5.79 -1.17 3.96
N ALA A 409 -5.22 0.02 4.15
CA ALA A 409 -4.22 0.27 5.19
C ALA A 409 -4.82 0.10 6.59
N GLU A 410 -3.99 -0.37 7.52
CA GLU A 410 -4.37 -0.53 8.93
C GLU A 410 -4.47 0.82 9.63
N SER A 411 -3.52 1.72 9.37
CA SER A 411 -3.49 3.05 9.98
C SER A 411 -2.80 4.09 9.09
N TRP A 412 -3.20 5.35 9.28
CA TRP A 412 -2.65 6.52 8.61
C TRP A 412 -1.95 7.39 9.65
N TRP A 413 -0.65 7.56 9.50
CA TRP A 413 0.20 8.25 10.47
C TRP A 413 0.50 9.63 9.93
N SER A 414 0.11 10.67 10.67
CA SER A 414 0.36 12.04 10.26
C SER A 414 0.31 12.99 11.45
N PRO A 415 1.06 14.10 11.41
CA PRO A 415 0.80 15.23 12.29
C PRO A 415 -0.29 16.18 11.76
N HIS A 416 -0.73 16.00 10.51
CA HIS A 416 -1.63 16.91 9.83
C HIS A 416 -3.10 16.68 10.24
N ALA A 417 -3.73 17.65 10.90
CA ALA A 417 -5.08 17.54 11.45
C ALA A 417 -6.14 17.10 10.42
N GLN A 418 -6.15 17.70 9.22
CA GLN A 418 -7.08 17.32 8.15
C GLN A 418 -6.90 15.86 7.68
N LEU A 419 -5.67 15.34 7.67
CA LEU A 419 -5.40 13.95 7.29
C LEU A 419 -5.91 12.98 8.35
N LEU A 420 -5.76 13.34 9.62
CA LEU A 420 -6.27 12.56 10.74
C LEU A 420 -7.80 12.53 10.72
N ALA A 421 -8.45 13.66 10.44
CA ALA A 421 -9.90 13.71 10.27
C ALA A 421 -10.38 12.78 9.13
N LEU A 422 -9.71 12.81 7.98
CA LEU A 422 -10.03 11.94 6.84
C LEU A 422 -9.78 10.44 7.13
N ALA A 423 -8.78 10.12 7.95
CA ALA A 423 -8.47 8.73 8.30
C ALA A 423 -9.52 8.10 9.25
N GLY A 424 -10.23 8.92 10.02
CA GLY A 424 -11.22 8.47 11.00
C GLY A 424 -10.61 7.47 12.00
N ALA A 425 -11.22 6.30 12.15
CA ALA A 425 -10.74 5.25 13.05
C ALA A 425 -9.33 4.71 12.73
N ARG A 426 -8.79 4.99 11.53
CA ARG A 426 -7.43 4.60 11.12
C ARG A 426 -6.39 5.65 11.50
N ALA A 427 -6.80 6.81 12.00
CA ALA A 427 -5.92 7.91 12.32
C ALA A 427 -4.94 7.53 13.43
N ARG A 428 -3.65 7.75 13.18
CA ARG A 428 -2.62 7.76 14.21
C ARG A 428 -1.97 9.13 14.23
N ALA A 429 -2.35 9.93 15.22
CA ALA A 429 -1.81 11.26 15.41
C ALA A 429 -0.33 11.22 15.79
N LEU A 430 0.46 12.05 15.13
CA LEU A 430 1.83 12.37 15.53
C LEU A 430 1.87 13.86 15.93
N PRO A 431 2.64 14.27 16.94
CA PRO A 431 2.78 15.69 17.24
C PRO A 431 3.60 16.37 16.13
N TRP A 432 3.23 17.59 15.73
CA TRP A 432 4.12 18.43 14.93
C TRP A 432 5.41 18.70 15.71
N ALA A 433 6.57 18.49 15.07
CA ALA A 433 7.84 18.89 15.64
C ALA A 433 8.04 20.39 15.39
N LEU A 434 7.96 21.18 16.45
CA LEU A 434 8.30 22.60 16.39
C LEU A 434 9.80 22.75 16.13
N PRO A 435 10.21 23.52 15.11
CA PRO A 435 11.62 23.82 14.90
C PRO A 435 12.14 24.73 16.03
N GLU A 436 13.46 24.87 16.10
CA GLU A 436 14.08 25.86 16.98
C GLU A 436 13.54 27.26 16.65
N ALA A 437 13.07 27.95 17.68
CA ALA A 437 12.50 29.28 17.56
C ALA A 437 13.58 30.28 17.14
N VAL A 438 13.23 31.19 16.23
CA VAL A 438 14.07 32.35 15.96
C VAL A 438 14.04 33.26 17.20
N PRO A 439 15.18 33.58 17.83
CA PRO A 439 15.19 34.43 19.02
C PRO A 439 14.57 35.79 18.74
N ALA A 440 13.77 36.31 19.68
CA ALA A 440 13.14 37.63 19.54
C ALA A 440 14.17 38.75 19.31
N ALA A 441 15.37 38.62 19.88
CA ALA A 441 16.48 39.57 19.69
C ALA A 441 17.06 39.58 18.26
N GLU A 442 16.93 38.49 17.50
CA GLU A 442 17.36 38.45 16.09
C GLU A 442 16.32 39.07 15.14
N ARG A 443 15.08 39.27 15.59
CA ARG A 443 14.01 39.80 14.75
C ARG A 443 14.28 41.25 14.38
N ILE A 444 13.98 41.59 13.13
CA ILE A 444 14.13 42.95 12.63
C ILE A 444 12.95 43.77 13.13
N ALA A 445 13.26 44.81 13.90
CA ALA A 445 12.28 45.71 14.50
C ALA A 445 11.24 46.19 13.48
N ALA A 446 10.01 46.34 13.95
CA ALA A 446 8.87 46.66 13.10
C ALA A 446 8.99 48.08 12.55
N GLY A 447 9.10 48.23 11.22
CA GLY A 447 9.23 49.53 10.53
C GLY A 447 7.90 50.25 10.36
N ALA A 448 7.89 51.48 9.83
CA ALA A 448 6.65 52.27 9.68
C ALA A 448 5.52 51.52 8.94
N ARG A 449 5.87 50.69 7.96
CA ARG A 449 4.96 49.83 7.21
C ARG A 449 4.90 48.43 7.80
N ALA A 450 3.69 47.88 7.96
CA ALA A 450 3.51 46.51 8.43
C ALA A 450 3.96 45.49 7.38
N ARG A 451 4.64 44.43 7.82
CA ARG A 451 5.22 43.39 6.98
C ARG A 451 4.51 42.06 7.18
N VAL A 452 3.89 41.55 6.12
CA VAL A 452 3.20 40.25 6.10
C VAL A 452 4.05 39.27 5.30
N PHE A 453 4.45 38.15 5.92
CA PHE A 453 5.17 37.10 5.20
C PHE A 453 4.21 36.04 4.68
N PHE A 454 4.25 35.79 3.37
CA PHE A 454 3.55 34.71 2.69
C PHE A 454 4.53 33.54 2.50
N PRO A 455 4.51 32.51 3.36
CA PRO A 455 5.58 31.53 3.45
C PRO A 455 5.41 30.37 2.46
N ALA A 456 5.18 30.69 1.18
CA ALA A 456 5.09 29.71 0.12
C ALA A 456 5.46 30.32 -1.24
N SER A 457 5.68 29.47 -2.25
CA SER A 457 5.74 29.94 -3.64
C SER A 457 4.46 30.71 -3.98
N PRO A 458 4.53 31.94 -4.51
CA PRO A 458 3.38 32.79 -4.84
C PRO A 458 2.49 32.21 -5.95
N LEU A 459 1.76 31.15 -5.63
CA LEU A 459 0.93 30.36 -6.55
C LEU A 459 -0.52 30.36 -6.08
N ALA A 460 -1.47 30.28 -7.02
CA ALA A 460 -2.90 30.34 -6.68
C ALA A 460 -3.32 29.25 -5.69
N ARG A 461 -2.83 28.01 -5.84
CA ARG A 461 -3.10 26.90 -4.88
C ARG A 461 -2.57 27.15 -3.46
N LYS A 462 -1.62 28.08 -3.31
CA LYS A 462 -1.07 28.51 -2.01
C LYS A 462 -1.81 29.71 -1.43
N GLY A 463 -2.78 30.27 -2.14
CA GLY A 463 -3.65 31.33 -1.63
C GLY A 463 -3.16 32.75 -1.90
N ILE A 464 -2.16 32.94 -2.79
CA ILE A 464 -1.61 34.28 -3.02
C ILE A 464 -2.66 35.26 -3.54
N LEU A 465 -3.60 34.80 -4.38
CA LEU A 465 -4.62 35.66 -4.96
C LEU A 465 -5.62 36.14 -3.91
N GLU A 466 -5.98 35.27 -2.97
CA GLU A 466 -6.82 35.60 -1.81
C GLU A 466 -6.13 36.63 -0.91
N LEU A 467 -4.83 36.47 -0.66
CA LEU A 467 -4.06 37.41 0.16
C LEU A 467 -4.00 38.80 -0.50
N LEU A 468 -3.71 38.86 -1.80
CA LEU A 468 -3.66 40.12 -2.53
C LEU A 468 -5.03 40.79 -2.57
N GLN A 469 -6.09 40.03 -2.78
CA GLN A 469 -7.46 40.54 -2.74
C GLN A 469 -7.83 41.09 -1.35
N ALA A 470 -7.42 40.38 -0.28
CA ALA A 470 -7.70 40.80 1.10
C ALA A 470 -6.96 42.09 1.49
N LEU A 471 -5.76 42.31 0.94
CA LEU A 471 -4.89 43.43 1.29
C LEU A 471 -4.82 44.50 0.19
N HIS A 472 -5.66 44.43 -0.83
CA HIS A 472 -5.60 45.30 -2.02
C HIS A 472 -5.66 46.80 -1.69
N GLY A 473 -6.40 47.18 -0.65
CA GLY A 473 -6.53 48.57 -0.19
C GLY A 473 -5.57 48.99 0.93
N GLU A 474 -4.73 48.08 1.42
CA GLU A 474 -3.92 48.27 2.62
C GLU A 474 -2.47 48.65 2.27
N ASP A 475 -1.90 49.60 3.02
CA ASP A 475 -0.51 50.00 2.87
C ASP A 475 0.43 49.06 3.65
N VAL A 476 0.59 47.83 3.14
CA VAL A 476 1.38 46.76 3.77
C VAL A 476 2.43 46.20 2.82
N GLU A 477 3.56 45.74 3.35
CA GLU A 477 4.61 45.09 2.57
C GLU A 477 4.43 43.58 2.67
N ILE A 478 4.24 42.90 1.53
CA ILE A 478 4.11 41.45 1.46
C ILE A 478 5.46 40.85 1.07
N LEU A 479 6.03 40.06 1.97
CA LEU A 479 7.29 39.37 1.82
C LEU A 479 7.06 38.02 1.13
N LEU A 480 7.75 37.79 0.02
CA LEU A 480 7.63 36.58 -0.80
C LEU A 480 8.97 35.81 -0.81
N PRO A 481 8.99 34.50 -0.53
CA PRO A 481 10.21 33.70 -0.58
C PRO A 481 10.70 33.49 -2.03
N PRO A 482 11.93 32.97 -2.22
CA PRO A 482 12.38 32.55 -3.54
C PRO A 482 11.54 31.37 -4.05
N GLY A 483 11.25 31.36 -5.35
CA GLY A 483 10.49 30.29 -6.00
C GLY A 483 9.60 30.76 -7.15
N ASP A 484 8.92 29.78 -7.77
CA ASP A 484 7.95 30.00 -8.84
C ASP A 484 6.81 30.91 -8.36
N SER A 485 6.25 31.69 -9.28
CA SER A 485 5.21 32.68 -9.01
C SER A 485 4.22 32.73 -10.17
N GLU A 486 2.96 33.04 -9.85
CA GLU A 486 2.02 33.48 -10.89
C GLU A 486 2.56 34.75 -11.57
N ARG A 487 2.14 34.94 -12.82
CA ARG A 487 2.46 36.14 -13.61
C ARG A 487 1.45 37.23 -13.30
N ALA A 488 1.90 38.49 -13.37
CA ALA A 488 1.05 39.68 -13.22
C ALA A 488 0.21 39.68 -11.93
N LEU A 489 0.86 39.53 -10.78
CA LEU A 489 0.23 39.70 -9.47
C LEU A 489 -0.13 41.18 -9.25
N ASP A 490 -1.42 41.46 -9.06
CA ASP A 490 -1.91 42.79 -8.70
C ASP A 490 -1.97 42.94 -7.18
N ALA A 491 -1.12 43.82 -6.64
CA ALA A 491 -1.01 44.07 -5.22
C ALA A 491 -1.83 45.29 -4.73
N GLY A 492 -2.48 46.03 -5.64
CA GLY A 492 -3.16 47.28 -5.28
C GLY A 492 -2.22 48.26 -4.58
N ARG A 493 -2.57 48.66 -3.35
CA ARG A 493 -1.75 49.54 -2.48
C ARG A 493 -0.62 48.81 -1.74
N ALA A 494 -0.64 47.48 -1.68
CA ALA A 494 0.42 46.69 -1.07
C ALA A 494 1.68 46.65 -1.95
N THR A 495 2.85 46.46 -1.34
CA THR A 495 4.12 46.29 -2.07
C THR A 495 4.61 44.86 -1.93
N LEU A 496 4.98 44.24 -3.05
CA LEU A 496 5.56 42.89 -3.05
C LEU A 496 7.08 42.98 -3.01
N ARG A 497 7.70 42.40 -1.98
CA ARG A 497 9.17 42.29 -1.90
C ARG A 497 9.59 40.84 -1.79
N ARG A 498 10.56 40.44 -2.62
CA ARG A 498 11.17 39.12 -2.53
C ARG A 498 12.29 39.11 -1.49
N VAL A 499 12.26 38.14 -0.59
CA VAL A 499 13.33 37.85 0.35
C VAL A 499 14.22 36.72 -0.18
N VAL A 500 15.49 36.71 0.22
CA VAL A 500 16.46 35.70 -0.24
C VAL A 500 16.28 34.33 0.42
N SER A 501 15.56 34.25 1.54
CA SER A 501 15.32 32.99 2.25
C SER A 501 14.04 33.04 3.10
N TYR A 502 13.50 31.87 3.42
CA TYR A 502 12.39 31.73 4.36
C TYR A 502 12.75 32.27 5.76
N ARG A 503 13.99 32.05 6.22
CA ARG A 503 14.45 32.56 7.52
C ARG A 503 14.41 34.09 7.56
N LEU A 504 14.88 34.76 6.51
CA LEU A 504 14.81 36.22 6.45
C LEU A 504 13.38 36.73 6.42
N GLY A 505 12.49 36.06 5.69
CA GLY A 505 11.06 36.36 5.73
C GLY A 505 10.48 36.28 7.14
N LEU A 506 10.82 35.25 7.92
CA LEU A 506 10.40 35.12 9.32
C LEU A 506 11.01 36.19 10.24
N LEU A 507 12.29 36.54 10.05
CA LEU A 507 12.97 37.57 10.84
C LEU A 507 12.34 38.96 10.66
N GLU A 508 11.84 39.26 9.46
CA GLU A 508 11.26 40.56 9.10
C GLU A 508 9.75 40.62 9.26
N ALA A 509 9.03 39.51 9.30
CA ALA A 509 7.57 39.55 9.34
C ALA A 509 7.04 40.07 10.67
N ASP A 510 5.95 40.84 10.60
CA ASP A 510 5.14 41.19 11.76
C ASP A 510 4.01 40.16 11.96
N ALA A 511 3.51 39.58 10.86
CA ALA A 511 2.58 38.45 10.86
C ALA A 511 2.90 37.48 9.72
N VAL A 512 2.60 36.19 9.91
CA VAL A 512 2.79 35.15 8.89
C VAL A 512 1.44 34.64 8.44
N VAL A 513 1.19 34.68 7.12
CA VAL A 513 -0.14 34.48 6.55
C VAL A 513 -0.08 33.46 5.40
N LEU A 514 -0.80 32.35 5.52
CA LEU A 514 -0.87 31.30 4.50
C LEU A 514 -2.32 30.82 4.28
N PRO A 515 -3.10 31.49 3.41
CA PRO A 515 -4.48 31.12 3.11
C PRO A 515 -4.55 30.03 2.04
N ALA A 516 -3.79 28.95 2.21
CA ALA A 516 -3.60 27.95 1.17
C ALA A 516 -4.85 27.09 0.92
N TRP A 517 -5.09 26.76 -0.34
CA TRP A 517 -6.00 25.67 -0.73
C TRP A 517 -5.35 24.32 -0.48
N VAL A 518 -4.03 24.23 -0.74
CA VAL A 518 -3.24 23.02 -0.54
C VAL A 518 -1.90 23.36 0.11
N GLU A 519 -1.74 22.98 1.36
CA GLU A 519 -0.46 22.93 2.05
C GLU A 519 -0.30 21.55 2.70
N HIS A 520 0.92 21.06 2.75
CA HIS A 520 1.18 19.74 3.32
C HIS A 520 2.40 19.76 4.24
N GLN A 521 3.28 20.77 4.11
CA GLN A 521 4.48 20.89 4.92
C GLN A 521 4.62 22.33 5.45
N PRO A 522 3.79 22.75 6.43
CA PRO A 522 3.71 24.12 6.93
C PRO A 522 4.89 24.52 7.84
N ARG A 523 6.15 24.20 7.46
CA ARG A 523 7.33 24.33 8.34
C ARG A 523 7.61 25.77 8.76
N ALA A 524 7.35 26.72 7.87
CA ALA A 524 7.48 28.13 8.18
C ALA A 524 6.41 28.62 9.16
N LEU A 525 5.18 28.08 9.10
CA LEU A 525 4.14 28.37 10.10
C LEU A 525 4.53 27.82 11.46
N LEU A 526 5.06 26.59 11.51
CA LEU A 526 5.58 26.01 12.75
C LEU A 526 6.75 26.83 13.32
N GLY A 527 7.61 27.38 12.46
CA GLY A 527 8.68 28.30 12.86
C GLY A 527 8.16 29.62 13.43
N ALA A 528 7.13 30.19 12.81
CA ALA A 528 6.47 31.39 13.32
C ALA A 528 5.78 31.13 14.67
N ILE A 529 5.08 30.00 14.81
CA ILE A 529 4.45 29.54 16.07
C ILE A 529 5.51 29.35 17.16
N ALA A 530 6.62 28.68 16.87
CA ALA A 530 7.71 28.49 17.81
C ALA A 530 8.32 29.83 18.27
N ALA A 531 8.34 30.83 17.38
CA ALA A 531 8.79 32.19 17.68
C ALA A 531 7.70 33.11 18.30
N GLY A 532 6.52 32.58 18.62
CA GLY A 532 5.42 33.34 19.22
C GLY A 532 4.82 34.41 18.30
N MET A 533 4.96 34.26 16.98
CA MET A 533 4.46 35.22 16.00
C MET A 533 2.98 34.98 15.69
N PRO A 534 2.20 36.04 15.38
CA PRO A 534 0.86 35.88 14.87
C PRO A 534 0.84 35.09 13.55
N VAL A 535 0.13 33.96 13.55
CA VAL A 535 -0.06 33.10 12.37
C VAL A 535 -1.52 33.09 11.97
N VAL A 536 -1.80 33.46 10.73
CA VAL A 536 -3.12 33.34 10.10
C VAL A 536 -3.02 32.33 8.97
N ALA A 537 -3.81 31.26 9.02
CA ALA A 537 -3.72 30.21 8.02
C ALA A 537 -5.07 29.53 7.77
N THR A 538 -5.12 28.69 6.74
CA THR A 538 -6.26 27.80 6.50
C THR A 538 -6.09 26.45 7.20
N PRO A 539 -7.20 25.74 7.50
CA PRO A 539 -7.16 24.35 7.95
C PRO A 539 -6.41 23.40 7.00
N ALA A 540 -6.31 23.76 5.70
CA ALA A 540 -5.49 23.06 4.72
C ALA A 540 -3.99 23.02 5.05
N CYS A 541 -3.52 23.79 6.04
CA CYS A 541 -2.16 23.69 6.55
C CYS A 541 -1.98 22.56 7.58
N GLY A 542 -3.06 21.96 8.09
CA GLY A 542 -3.01 20.81 8.98
C GLY A 542 -2.50 21.09 10.39
N LEU A 543 -2.52 22.35 10.80
CA LEU A 543 -2.22 22.74 12.18
C LEU A 543 -3.40 22.32 13.08
N PRO A 544 -3.14 21.67 14.24
CA PRO A 544 -4.19 21.38 15.22
C PRO A 544 -4.56 22.64 16.01
N ASP A 545 -5.75 22.64 16.61
CA ASP A 545 -6.25 23.75 17.44
C ASP A 545 -5.44 23.96 18.73
N SER A 546 -4.60 22.99 19.10
CA SER A 546 -3.70 23.09 20.25
C SER A 546 -2.51 24.03 20.03
N LEU A 547 -2.25 24.46 18.80
CA LEU A 547 -1.20 25.43 18.48
C LEU A 547 -1.77 26.86 18.42
N PRO A 548 -0.97 27.90 18.73
CA PRO A 548 -1.42 29.29 18.68
C PRO A 548 -1.43 29.81 17.23
N TRP A 549 -2.55 29.62 16.52
CA TRP A 549 -2.78 30.18 15.18
C TRP A 549 -4.25 30.59 15.00
N THR A 550 -4.51 31.43 14.00
CA THR A 550 -5.86 31.92 13.66
C THR A 550 -6.36 31.24 12.39
N PRO A 551 -7.40 30.38 12.46
CA PRO A 551 -7.97 29.72 11.30
C PRO A 551 -8.85 30.66 10.47
N VAL A 552 -8.70 30.57 9.14
CA VAL A 552 -9.57 31.24 8.15
C VAL A 552 -9.99 30.23 7.09
N ALA A 553 -11.24 30.31 6.61
CA ALA A 553 -11.72 29.45 5.54
C ALA A 553 -11.00 29.73 4.21
N ALA A 554 -10.67 28.69 3.44
CA ALA A 554 -10.07 28.87 2.13
C ALA A 554 -11.03 29.62 1.20
N GLY A 555 -10.53 30.67 0.53
CA GLY A 555 -11.34 31.53 -0.34
C GLY A 555 -12.18 32.60 0.39
N ASP A 556 -12.23 32.61 1.73
CA ASP A 556 -12.89 33.67 2.50
C ASP A 556 -11.97 34.89 2.64
N VAL A 557 -12.07 35.79 1.67
CA VAL A 557 -11.24 36.99 1.58
C VAL A 557 -11.59 38.01 2.67
N ALA A 558 -12.87 38.10 3.06
CA ALA A 558 -13.30 39.06 4.08
C ALA A 558 -12.81 38.63 5.46
N GLY A 559 -13.00 37.35 5.81
CA GLY A 559 -12.44 36.76 7.04
C GLY A 559 -10.92 36.83 7.06
N LEU A 560 -10.25 36.56 5.93
CA LEU A 560 -8.80 36.70 5.81
C LEU A 560 -8.33 38.11 6.11
N ARG A 561 -8.96 39.14 5.50
CA ARG A 561 -8.61 40.54 5.77
C ARG A 561 -8.76 40.87 7.25
N ALA A 562 -9.90 40.52 7.85
CA ALA A 562 -10.15 40.80 9.27
C ALA A 562 -9.10 40.13 10.18
N ALA A 563 -8.78 38.86 9.94
CA ALA A 563 -7.79 38.13 10.72
C ALA A 563 -6.37 38.69 10.57
N VAL A 564 -5.97 39.06 9.35
CA VAL A 564 -4.64 39.65 9.10
C VAL A 564 -4.51 41.02 9.77
N LEU A 565 -5.53 41.88 9.66
CA LEU A 565 -5.49 43.19 10.31
C LEU A 565 -5.47 43.07 11.85
N ALA A 566 -6.23 42.13 12.42
CA ALA A 566 -6.18 41.85 13.86
C ALA A 566 -4.77 41.36 14.30
N ALA A 567 -4.17 40.45 13.53
CA ALA A 567 -2.80 39.98 13.77
C ALA A 567 -1.76 41.11 13.70
N LEU A 568 -1.93 42.06 12.77
CA LEU A 568 -1.08 43.23 12.64
C LEU A 568 -1.32 44.28 13.74
N GLN A 569 -2.48 44.30 14.40
CA GLN A 569 -2.75 45.18 15.56
C GLN A 569 -2.13 44.65 16.86
N GLN A 570 -1.99 43.32 17.00
CA GLN A 570 -1.27 42.70 18.14
C GLN A 570 0.21 43.11 18.19
N ARG A 571 0.75 43.60 17.06
CA ARG A 571 2.06 44.29 16.95
C ARG A 571 2.23 45.47 17.93
N SER A 572 1.13 46.10 18.34
CA SER A 572 1.13 47.38 19.06
C SER A 572 1.03 47.26 20.58
N GLN A 573 0.90 46.05 21.14
CA GLN A 573 0.87 45.87 22.60
C GLN A 573 2.20 45.28 23.09
N PRO A 574 2.92 45.95 24.01
CA PRO A 574 4.09 45.35 24.64
C PRO A 574 3.62 44.13 25.45
N VAL A 575 4.27 42.99 25.23
CA VAL A 575 4.12 41.81 26.09
C VAL A 575 4.67 42.20 27.46
N ILE A 576 3.77 42.54 28.38
CA ILE A 576 4.12 42.72 29.80
C ILE A 576 4.35 41.30 30.34
N PRO A 577 5.57 40.96 30.80
CA PRO A 577 5.80 39.66 31.42
C PRO A 577 4.96 39.57 32.71
N ALA A 578 4.25 38.45 32.87
CA ALA A 578 3.60 38.07 34.12
C ALA A 578 4.63 37.54 35.13
#